data_AF-A0A0D8IUV6-F1
#
_entry.id   AF-A0A0D8IUV6-F1
#
_cell.length_a   1.000
_cell.length_b   1.000
_cell.length_c   1.000
_cell.angle_alpha   90.00
_cell.angle_beta   90.00
_cell.angle_gamma   90.00
#
_symmetry.space_group_name_H-M   'P 1'
#
loop_
_entity.id
_entity.type
_entity.pdbx_description
1 polymer ?
#
loop_
_entity_poly.entity_id
_entity_poly.type
_entity_poly.pdbx_seq_one_letter_code
_entity_poly.pdbx_strand_id
1 'polypeptide(L)'
;MPKDRYIIAQIGTFDCKNFGDLLFPNVLEWHLKKRGQNAELVLLSPMGGEKPFESGTLVYPICDLERLHRERHFDAIVIGGGDLIRLDSGWASQEKYDVDASTMELWLIPAVVSLKYDIPLLWNSPGVPFPFTAAQTPLVKLALDAADYLSVRDETSRDNLGETEACRVAVSPDTVFTVDGLYPREKTDGLFLRLCERFGFADDFMVFQVNQSVASPDACAAALQEVQTKYGSEIVFMPIGYVHMDKECMRTLYSAVSGRDLKIRFIEDELSPVEMIAMLSHARCFIGTSLHGSAVSSAYGVPAVALNFANLAKVRGAFRLLGAEDCLAADFADLPAAMDAALKRSASAAAELRRQAEEHMDRLIGCIGAPKRHAFTQRGAQSFFLEVHHMLTKGVTQRRGILYYARPSSDFSESARQDFTWHQGKPFVREFVFDAPVVAVRLDPLEGSGCIVWNLHILADGCAVPEDYVVVPCGAKKQGTYFLLDSDPQLVIRMPRSARTIRVEAHMCSLDESQERLWAQTLDNKLQFEETPDASGSETMQRILCEKEAHIAELTGALEEARRHEIEMRAAHEAIVHSTFWRMTWPLRRLVGMVKGKR
;
A
#
# COMPACT_ATOMS: atom_id res chain seq x y z
N MET A 1 11.52 -12.01 32.65
CA MET A 1 12.26 -12.97 31.82
C MET A 1 12.19 -12.48 30.38
N PRO A 2 13.24 -12.62 29.56
CA PRO A 2 13.14 -12.29 28.13
C PRO A 2 12.00 -13.11 27.52
N LYS A 3 11.18 -12.49 26.65
CA LYS A 3 10.16 -13.23 25.91
C LYS A 3 10.85 -14.23 25.00
N ASP A 4 10.42 -15.50 24.99
CA ASP A 4 11.08 -16.56 24.23
C ASP A 4 11.01 -16.33 22.71
N ARG A 5 9.99 -15.59 22.24
CA ARG A 5 9.79 -15.22 20.84
C ARG A 5 8.95 -13.96 20.72
N TYR A 6 9.41 -13.00 19.91
CA TYR A 6 8.62 -11.83 19.52
C TYR A 6 7.74 -12.14 18.31
N ILE A 7 6.55 -11.54 18.23
CA ILE A 7 5.66 -11.64 17.07
C ILE A 7 5.47 -10.23 16.54
N ILE A 8 5.89 -9.99 15.31
CA ILE A 8 5.97 -8.65 14.71
C ILE A 8 5.05 -8.63 13.49
N ALA A 9 4.13 -7.68 13.44
CA ALA A 9 3.37 -7.39 12.23
C ALA A 9 4.22 -6.48 11.33
N GLN A 10 4.58 -6.92 10.14
CA GLN A 10 5.25 -6.09 9.15
C GLN A 10 4.29 -5.74 8.02
N ILE A 11 4.19 -4.45 7.71
CA ILE A 11 3.23 -3.90 6.75
C ILE A 11 3.97 -3.44 5.49
N GLY A 12 3.46 -3.79 4.31
CA GLY A 12 4.03 -3.35 3.05
C GLY A 12 3.26 -3.90 1.85
N THR A 13 3.93 -3.99 0.72
CA THR A 13 3.36 -4.44 -0.57
C THR A 13 3.97 -5.79 -0.96
N PHE A 14 3.89 -6.74 -0.03
CA PHE A 14 4.54 -8.07 -0.14
C PHE A 14 3.74 -9.08 -0.96
N ASP A 15 2.56 -8.68 -1.44
CA ASP A 15 1.60 -9.51 -2.16
C ASP A 15 1.57 -9.18 -3.66
N CYS A 16 2.53 -8.39 -4.16
CA CYS A 16 2.73 -8.06 -5.56
C CYS A 16 4.17 -8.31 -6.02
N LYS A 17 4.37 -8.50 -7.33
CA LYS A 17 5.68 -8.82 -7.92
C LYS A 17 6.57 -7.57 -8.07
N ASN A 18 6.81 -6.87 -6.96
CA ASN A 18 7.78 -5.77 -6.88
C ASN A 18 9.08 -6.27 -6.24
N PHE A 19 10.17 -6.34 -7.03
CA PHE A 19 11.45 -6.83 -6.55
C PHE A 19 11.90 -6.23 -5.22
N GLY A 20 11.86 -4.91 -5.07
CA GLY A 20 12.35 -4.26 -3.86
C GLY A 20 11.47 -4.51 -2.64
N ASP A 21 10.17 -4.39 -2.81
CA ASP A 21 9.22 -4.52 -1.70
C ASP A 21 9.25 -5.95 -1.12
N LEU A 22 9.47 -6.95 -1.97
CA LEU A 22 9.61 -8.36 -1.58
C LEU A 22 10.88 -8.66 -0.75
N LEU A 23 11.87 -7.75 -0.72
CA LEU A 23 13.10 -7.91 0.07
C LEU A 23 12.94 -7.44 1.51
N PHE A 24 12.06 -6.48 1.81
CA PHE A 24 11.95 -5.92 3.16
C PHE A 24 11.65 -6.96 4.26
N PRO A 25 10.79 -7.98 4.04
CA PRO A 25 10.61 -9.04 5.03
C PRO A 25 11.90 -9.80 5.32
N ASN A 26 12.62 -10.18 4.27
CA ASN A 26 13.84 -10.98 4.36
C ASN A 26 14.97 -10.18 5.03
N VAL A 27 15.08 -8.89 4.70
CA VAL A 27 16.05 -7.97 5.32
C VAL A 27 15.75 -7.79 6.81
N LEU A 28 14.49 -7.52 7.19
CA LEU A 28 14.11 -7.38 8.60
C LEU A 28 14.37 -8.67 9.38
N GLU A 29 13.96 -9.82 8.83
CA GLU A 29 14.17 -11.13 9.45
C GLU A 29 15.66 -11.42 9.67
N TRP A 30 16.49 -11.12 8.68
CA TRP A 30 17.94 -11.27 8.77
C TRP A 30 18.54 -10.38 9.86
N HIS A 31 18.16 -9.11 9.93
CA HIS A 31 18.66 -8.20 10.96
C HIS A 31 18.25 -8.61 12.38
N LEU A 32 17.04 -9.15 12.55
CA LEU A 32 16.56 -9.72 13.82
C LEU A 32 17.41 -10.93 14.22
N LYS A 33 17.57 -11.92 13.32
CA LYS A 33 18.39 -13.11 13.54
C LYS A 33 19.85 -12.76 13.85
N LYS A 34 20.43 -11.82 13.09
CA LYS A 34 21.81 -11.33 13.28
C LYS A 34 22.04 -10.75 14.68
N ARG A 35 21.01 -10.15 15.29
CA ARG A 35 21.06 -9.56 16.64
C ARG A 35 20.61 -10.53 17.74
N GLY A 36 20.46 -11.81 17.41
CA GLY A 36 20.03 -12.84 18.36
C GLY A 36 18.57 -12.71 18.80
N GLN A 37 17.74 -11.96 18.06
CA GLN A 37 16.32 -11.81 18.36
C GLN A 37 15.54 -12.96 17.72
N ASN A 38 14.91 -13.79 18.55
CA ASN A 38 13.96 -14.77 18.07
C ASN A 38 12.62 -14.08 17.78
N ALA A 39 12.26 -13.97 16.50
CA ALA A 39 11.06 -13.27 16.07
C ALA A 39 10.32 -14.03 14.99
N GLU A 40 8.99 -13.89 14.99
CA GLU A 40 8.11 -14.24 13.90
C GLU A 40 7.65 -12.99 13.18
N LEU A 41 7.71 -12.99 11.86
CA LEU A 41 7.11 -11.95 11.05
C LEU A 41 5.73 -12.41 10.57
N VAL A 42 4.72 -11.59 10.83
CA VAL A 42 3.39 -11.71 10.23
C VAL A 42 3.30 -10.61 9.19
N LEU A 43 3.23 -11.00 7.91
CA LEU A 43 3.26 -10.08 6.80
C LEU A 43 1.85 -9.63 6.47
N LEU A 44 1.66 -8.31 6.30
CA LEU A 44 0.39 -7.73 5.89
C LEU A 44 0.58 -6.79 4.70
N SER A 45 -0.38 -6.86 3.79
CA SER A 45 -0.44 -6.04 2.58
C SER A 45 -1.88 -5.69 2.22
N PRO A 46 -2.17 -4.90 1.17
CA PRO A 46 -3.55 -4.49 0.91
C PRO A 46 -4.51 -5.66 0.73
N MET A 47 -4.16 -6.68 -0.05
CA MET A 47 -5.04 -7.82 -0.36
C MET A 47 -4.59 -9.13 0.30
N GLY A 48 -3.29 -9.32 0.52
CA GLY A 48 -2.74 -10.58 1.04
C GLY A 48 -2.73 -11.72 0.00
N GLY A 49 -2.59 -12.96 0.45
CA GLY A 49 -2.40 -14.16 -0.37
C GLY A 49 -0.98 -14.75 -0.23
N GLU A 50 -0.58 -15.58 -1.17
CA GLU A 50 0.77 -16.14 -1.18
C GLU A 50 1.81 -15.08 -1.59
N LYS A 51 2.93 -15.01 -0.88
CA LYS A 51 4.03 -14.11 -1.20
C LYS A 51 4.63 -14.51 -2.55
N PRO A 52 4.73 -13.59 -3.54
CA PRO A 52 5.32 -13.91 -4.83
C PRO A 52 6.74 -14.48 -4.72
N PHE A 53 7.01 -15.50 -5.54
CA PHE A 53 8.28 -16.22 -5.62
C PHE A 53 8.69 -17.01 -4.36
N GLU A 54 7.82 -17.10 -3.35
CA GLU A 54 8.14 -17.76 -2.09
C GLU A 54 6.98 -18.66 -1.63
N SER A 55 6.93 -19.86 -2.20
CA SER A 55 5.80 -20.75 -1.98
C SER A 55 5.65 -21.15 -0.51
N GLY A 56 4.42 -21.13 -0.01
CA GLY A 56 4.08 -21.44 1.38
C GLY A 56 4.22 -20.25 2.35
N THR A 57 4.72 -19.10 1.91
CA THR A 57 4.75 -17.88 2.73
C THR A 57 3.46 -17.10 2.57
N LEU A 58 2.71 -16.97 3.67
CA LEU A 58 1.42 -16.29 3.67
C LEU A 58 1.56 -14.80 4.02
N VAL A 59 0.85 -13.97 3.26
CA VAL A 59 0.63 -12.55 3.51
C VAL A 59 -0.84 -12.33 3.81
N TYR A 60 -1.15 -11.65 4.89
CA TYR A 60 -2.54 -11.36 5.29
C TYR A 60 -3.01 -10.02 4.71
N PRO A 61 -4.31 -9.85 4.45
CA PRO A 61 -4.86 -8.53 4.12
C PRO A 61 -4.71 -7.58 5.32
N ILE A 62 -4.49 -6.29 5.06
CA ILE A 62 -4.27 -5.29 6.12
C ILE A 62 -5.48 -5.15 7.05
N CYS A 63 -6.68 -5.42 6.55
CA CYS A 63 -7.90 -5.41 7.35
C CYS A 63 -7.94 -6.49 8.43
N ASP A 64 -7.15 -7.56 8.29
CA ASP A 64 -7.04 -8.62 9.30
C ASP A 64 -6.11 -8.23 10.48
N LEU A 65 -5.43 -7.07 10.44
CA LEU A 65 -4.41 -6.71 11.43
C LEU A 65 -4.92 -6.80 12.87
N GLU A 66 -6.10 -6.26 13.16
CA GLU A 66 -6.69 -6.30 14.50
C GLU A 66 -7.05 -7.73 14.93
N ARG A 67 -7.68 -8.49 14.04
CA ARG A 67 -8.05 -9.89 14.30
C ARG A 67 -6.80 -10.72 14.63
N LEU A 68 -5.76 -10.61 13.80
CA LEU A 68 -4.49 -11.28 14.01
C LEU A 68 -3.80 -10.81 15.30
N HIS A 69 -3.89 -9.53 15.67
CA HIS A 69 -3.35 -9.08 16.95
C HIS A 69 -4.07 -9.74 18.14
N ARG A 70 -5.40 -9.87 18.10
CA ARG A 70 -6.16 -10.55 19.16
C ARG A 70 -5.78 -12.03 19.30
N GLU A 71 -5.50 -12.69 18.19
CA GLU A 71 -5.11 -14.11 18.15
C GLU A 71 -3.64 -14.32 18.54
N ARG A 72 -2.76 -13.41 18.12
CA ARG A 72 -1.31 -13.62 18.12
C ARG A 72 -0.52 -12.72 19.06
N HIS A 73 -1.13 -11.63 19.56
CA HIS A 73 -0.53 -10.67 20.49
C HIS A 73 0.82 -10.11 20.01
N PHE A 74 0.76 -9.27 18.97
CA PHE A 74 1.94 -8.58 18.41
C PHE A 74 2.70 -7.73 19.45
N ASP A 75 4.03 -7.82 19.39
CA ASP A 75 4.97 -7.04 20.22
C ASP A 75 5.40 -5.72 19.56
N ALA A 76 5.21 -5.61 18.25
CA ALA A 76 5.48 -4.40 17.47
C ALA A 76 4.71 -4.47 16.14
N ILE A 77 4.39 -3.30 15.60
CA ILE A 77 3.95 -3.13 14.21
C ILE A 77 5.04 -2.33 13.50
N VAL A 78 5.55 -2.88 12.40
CA VAL A 78 6.61 -2.28 11.58
C VAL A 78 6.02 -1.88 10.23
N ILE A 79 5.99 -0.58 9.93
CA ILE A 79 5.75 -0.09 8.58
C ILE A 79 7.02 -0.32 7.77
N GLY A 80 6.93 -1.12 6.70
CA GLY A 80 8.05 -1.47 5.83
C GLY A 80 8.61 -0.28 5.04
N GLY A 81 9.60 -0.56 4.19
CA GLY A 81 10.16 0.43 3.27
C GLY A 81 9.30 0.61 2.01
N GLY A 82 9.85 1.25 0.98
CA GLY A 82 9.12 1.55 -0.27
C GLY A 82 8.28 2.83 -0.19
N ASP A 83 7.63 3.23 -1.29
CA ASP A 83 6.80 4.46 -1.36
C ASP A 83 5.42 4.27 -0.69
N LEU A 84 5.39 3.95 0.61
CA LEU A 84 4.16 3.59 1.32
C LEU A 84 3.36 4.78 1.84
N ILE A 85 4.03 5.86 2.27
CA ILE A 85 3.38 6.99 2.97
C ILE A 85 2.89 8.01 1.94
N ARG A 86 1.69 7.76 1.41
CA ARG A 86 1.05 8.57 0.37
C ARG A 86 -0.47 8.46 0.42
N LEU A 87 -1.16 9.38 -0.27
CA LEU A 87 -2.63 9.47 -0.31
C LEU A 87 -3.19 9.51 -1.75
N ASP A 88 -2.34 9.44 -2.76
CA ASP A 88 -2.74 9.32 -4.17
C ASP A 88 -2.96 7.85 -4.57
N SER A 89 -3.61 7.64 -5.71
CA SER A 89 -3.93 6.32 -6.28
C SER A 89 -2.95 5.91 -7.39
N GLY A 90 -3.16 4.73 -7.99
CA GLY A 90 -2.37 4.27 -9.16
C GLY A 90 -0.93 3.89 -8.85
N TRP A 91 -0.66 3.37 -7.65
CA TRP A 91 0.71 3.03 -7.21
C TRP A 91 1.24 1.68 -7.75
N ALA A 92 0.37 0.83 -8.29
CA ALA A 92 0.70 -0.46 -8.90
C ALA A 92 -0.10 -0.68 -10.20
N SER A 93 0.44 -1.48 -11.13
CA SER A 93 -0.28 -1.85 -12.36
C SER A 93 -1.25 -3.01 -12.16
N GLN A 94 -2.13 -3.18 -13.15
CA GLN A 94 -3.35 -3.99 -13.10
C GLN A 94 -3.06 -5.50 -13.22
N GLU A 95 -3.05 -6.19 -12.09
CA GLU A 95 -3.39 -7.63 -12.00
C GLU A 95 -4.12 -7.95 -10.69
N LYS A 96 -3.77 -7.25 -9.59
CA LYS A 96 -4.30 -7.50 -8.24
C LYS A 96 -4.92 -6.30 -7.53
N TYR A 97 -4.63 -5.08 -8.00
CA TYR A 97 -5.13 -3.86 -7.39
C TYR A 97 -5.95 -3.05 -8.39
N ASP A 98 -6.99 -2.40 -7.87
CA ASP A 98 -7.73 -1.39 -8.60
C ASP A 98 -6.82 -0.19 -8.92
N VAL A 99 -7.10 0.50 -10.03
CA VAL A 99 -6.43 1.76 -10.40
C VAL A 99 -6.59 2.84 -9.32
N ASP A 100 -7.67 2.76 -8.55
CA ASP A 100 -7.97 3.67 -7.45
C ASP A 100 -7.46 3.17 -6.09
N ALA A 101 -6.78 2.02 -6.03
CA ALA A 101 -6.25 1.48 -4.78
C ALA A 101 -5.26 2.48 -4.14
N SER A 102 -5.42 2.71 -2.84
CA SER A 102 -4.57 3.60 -2.06
C SER A 102 -3.75 2.80 -1.05
N THR A 103 -2.49 3.18 -0.83
CA THR A 103 -1.67 2.62 0.26
C THR A 103 -1.99 3.26 1.61
N MET A 104 -2.97 4.17 1.68
CA MET A 104 -3.33 4.88 2.90
C MET A 104 -3.59 3.95 4.10
N GLU A 105 -4.29 2.85 3.85
CA GLU A 105 -4.61 1.86 4.88
C GLU A 105 -3.37 1.20 5.49
N LEU A 106 -2.28 1.09 4.72
CA LEU A 106 -1.03 0.46 5.16
C LEU A 106 -0.30 1.25 6.25
N TRP A 107 -0.70 2.47 6.57
CA TRP A 107 -0.11 3.24 7.67
C TRP A 107 -1.14 3.83 8.63
N LEU A 108 -2.38 4.07 8.20
CA LEU A 108 -3.46 4.52 9.10
C LEU A 108 -4.03 3.39 9.97
N ILE A 109 -4.32 2.20 9.39
CA ILE A 109 -4.84 1.07 10.18
C ILE A 109 -3.82 0.65 11.25
N PRO A 110 -2.52 0.47 10.92
CA PRO A 110 -1.48 0.27 11.93
C PRO A 110 -1.44 1.33 13.03
N ALA A 111 -1.59 2.61 12.71
CA ALA A 111 -1.60 3.68 13.70
C ALA A 111 -2.77 3.55 14.68
N VAL A 112 -3.97 3.26 14.16
CA VAL A 112 -5.16 3.05 15.01
C VAL A 112 -5.00 1.82 15.90
N VAL A 113 -4.61 0.68 15.32
CA VAL A 113 -4.44 -0.58 16.06
C VAL A 113 -3.36 -0.42 17.13
N SER A 114 -2.26 0.25 16.79
CA SER A 114 -1.18 0.59 17.72
C SER A 114 -1.67 1.40 18.92
N LEU A 115 -2.47 2.44 18.69
CA LEU A 115 -3.06 3.25 19.77
C LEU A 115 -4.06 2.46 20.61
N LYS A 116 -4.91 1.64 19.98
CA LYS A 116 -5.93 0.83 20.65
C LYS A 116 -5.30 -0.16 21.63
N TYR A 117 -4.26 -0.89 21.21
CA TYR A 117 -3.68 -1.99 21.99
C TYR A 117 -2.35 -1.66 22.69
N ASP A 118 -1.89 -0.41 22.63
CA ASP A 118 -0.56 0.01 23.13
C ASP A 118 0.60 -0.81 22.54
N ILE A 119 0.53 -1.09 21.23
CA ILE A 119 1.59 -1.80 20.51
C ILE A 119 2.57 -0.76 19.95
N PRO A 120 3.90 -0.92 20.11
CA PRO A 120 4.87 -0.05 19.46
C PRO A 120 4.69 0.01 17.95
N LEU A 121 4.62 1.22 17.38
CA LEU A 121 4.57 1.45 15.93
C LEU A 121 5.92 2.00 15.45
N LEU A 122 6.56 1.28 14.54
CA LEU A 122 7.93 1.55 14.09
C LEU A 122 7.95 1.73 12.58
N TRP A 123 8.51 2.84 12.10
CA TRP A 123 8.69 3.08 10.67
C TRP A 123 10.08 2.61 10.26
N ASN A 124 10.16 1.72 9.27
CA ASN A 124 11.40 1.16 8.70
C ASN A 124 11.80 1.93 7.44
N SER A 125 12.06 3.23 7.59
CA SER A 125 12.43 4.12 6.49
C SER A 125 11.51 4.04 5.26
N PRO A 126 10.17 4.13 5.39
CA PRO A 126 9.32 4.29 4.21
C PRO A 126 9.63 5.60 3.47
N GLY A 127 9.33 5.61 2.18
CA GLY A 127 9.34 6.78 1.32
C GLY A 127 8.02 7.56 1.41
N VAL A 128 8.13 8.89 1.31
CA VAL A 128 7.01 9.83 1.23
C VAL A 128 7.13 10.54 -0.12
N PRO A 129 6.52 10.02 -1.20
CA PRO A 129 6.82 10.46 -2.56
C PRO A 129 6.30 11.88 -2.88
N PHE A 130 5.24 12.32 -2.22
CA PHE A 130 4.57 13.60 -2.48
C PHE A 130 4.31 14.38 -1.19
N PRO A 131 4.33 15.73 -1.25
CA PRO A 131 3.94 16.55 -0.12
C PRO A 131 2.44 16.44 0.16
N PHE A 132 2.06 16.57 1.43
CA PHE A 132 0.66 16.60 1.84
C PHE A 132 0.08 18.02 1.76
N THR A 133 -1.20 18.11 1.38
CA THR A 133 -1.92 19.39 1.41
C THR A 133 -2.22 19.83 2.85
N ALA A 134 -2.51 21.12 3.03
CA ALA A 134 -2.93 21.65 4.34
C ALA A 134 -4.15 20.93 4.92
N ALA A 135 -5.07 20.47 4.06
CA ALA A 135 -6.24 19.69 4.48
C ALA A 135 -5.90 18.27 4.95
N GLN A 136 -4.80 17.68 4.46
CA GLN A 136 -4.35 16.34 4.86
C GLN A 136 -3.43 16.37 6.10
N THR A 137 -2.83 17.52 6.40
CA THR A 137 -1.86 17.68 7.49
C THR A 137 -2.36 17.19 8.85
N PRO A 138 -3.61 17.46 9.29
CA PRO A 138 -4.11 16.96 10.57
C PRO A 138 -4.05 15.43 10.69
N LEU A 139 -4.48 14.72 9.64
CA LEU A 139 -4.46 13.26 9.63
C LEU A 139 -3.04 12.70 9.64
N VAL A 140 -2.15 13.26 8.82
CA VAL A 140 -0.74 12.84 8.76
C VAL A 140 -0.10 13.00 10.13
N LYS A 141 -0.29 14.16 10.78
CA LYS A 141 0.25 14.44 12.11
C LYS A 141 -0.21 13.40 13.14
N LEU A 142 -1.48 13.03 13.11
CA LEU A 142 -2.03 12.02 14.01
C LEU A 142 -1.38 10.63 13.84
N ALA A 143 -1.05 10.23 12.60
CA ALA A 143 -0.33 8.98 12.36
C ALA A 143 1.15 9.06 12.77
N LEU A 144 1.79 10.21 12.55
CA LEU A 144 3.17 10.45 13.00
C LEU A 144 3.27 10.46 14.53
N ASP A 145 2.28 11.02 15.22
CA ASP A 145 2.18 11.04 16.69
C ASP A 145 1.94 9.64 17.28
N ALA A 146 1.40 8.71 16.50
CA ALA A 146 1.24 7.32 16.91
C ALA A 146 2.54 6.50 16.83
N ALA A 147 3.54 6.96 16.07
CA ALA A 147 4.80 6.23 15.85
C ALA A 147 5.77 6.40 17.03
N ASP A 148 6.30 5.28 17.53
CA ASP A 148 7.26 5.23 18.64
C ASP A 148 8.73 5.33 18.15
N TYR A 149 8.95 4.93 16.89
CA TYR A 149 10.17 5.20 16.14
C TYR A 149 9.78 5.68 14.75
N LEU A 150 10.07 6.95 14.47
CA LEU A 150 9.70 7.61 13.23
C LEU A 150 10.93 7.83 12.36
N SER A 151 10.90 7.26 11.16
CA SER A 151 11.99 7.41 10.20
C SER A 151 11.49 7.41 8.77
N VAL A 152 12.28 7.97 7.86
CA VAL A 152 12.04 7.99 6.41
C VAL A 152 13.35 7.80 5.65
N ARG A 153 13.26 7.36 4.40
CA ARG A 153 14.45 6.95 3.65
C ARG A 153 15.40 8.07 3.20
N ASP A 154 14.88 9.27 2.98
CA ASP A 154 15.61 10.38 2.37
C ASP A 154 15.06 11.74 2.85
N GLU A 155 15.83 12.81 2.65
CA GLU A 155 15.45 14.16 3.08
C GLU A 155 14.19 14.64 2.36
N THR A 156 13.98 14.25 1.10
CA THR A 156 12.77 14.65 0.37
C THR A 156 11.52 14.06 1.03
N SER A 157 11.61 12.83 1.50
CA SER A 157 10.53 12.17 2.22
C SER A 157 10.25 12.86 3.55
N ARG A 158 11.29 13.29 4.27
CA ARG A 158 11.14 14.08 5.50
C ARG A 158 10.48 15.42 5.21
N ASP A 159 10.95 16.13 4.20
CA ASP A 159 10.47 17.46 3.85
C ASP A 159 9.00 17.40 3.39
N ASN A 160 8.60 16.32 2.71
CA ASN A 160 7.20 16.06 2.32
C ASN A 160 6.26 15.80 3.52
N LEU A 161 6.77 15.39 4.69
CA LEU A 161 5.97 15.29 5.93
C LEU A 161 5.64 16.66 6.54
N GLY A 162 6.37 17.72 6.17
CA GLY A 162 6.18 19.09 6.65
C GLY A 162 7.18 19.54 7.73
N GLU A 163 7.44 20.85 7.78
CA GLU A 163 8.51 21.46 8.59
C GLU A 163 8.39 21.22 10.10
N THR A 164 7.16 21.15 10.64
CA THR A 164 6.94 21.00 12.09
C THR A 164 7.39 19.65 12.62
N GLU A 165 7.56 18.66 11.75
CA GLU A 165 7.85 17.28 12.10
C GLU A 165 9.31 16.88 11.81
N ALA A 166 10.05 17.73 11.11
CA ALA A 166 11.40 17.43 10.64
C ALA A 166 12.40 17.10 11.77
N CYS A 167 12.25 17.71 12.96
CA CYS A 167 13.17 17.50 14.08
C CYS A 167 13.02 16.13 14.76
N ARG A 168 11.88 15.44 14.60
CA ARG A 168 11.62 14.13 15.22
C ARG A 168 11.84 12.94 14.28
N VAL A 169 11.89 13.19 12.97
CA VAL A 169 11.99 12.15 11.95
C VAL A 169 13.46 11.80 11.71
N ALA A 170 13.84 10.56 11.97
CA ALA A 170 15.16 10.07 11.58
C ALA A 170 15.22 9.87 10.05
N VAL A 171 16.23 10.43 9.39
CA VAL A 171 16.53 10.10 7.99
C VAL A 171 17.55 8.97 7.99
N SER A 172 17.24 7.88 7.32
CA SER A 172 18.12 6.72 7.19
C SER A 172 17.92 6.07 5.84
N PRO A 173 18.97 5.67 5.12
CA PRO A 173 18.83 5.06 3.79
C PRO A 173 17.93 3.82 3.80
N ASP A 174 17.49 3.44 2.61
CA ASP A 174 16.72 2.22 2.39
C ASP A 174 17.45 0.99 2.96
N THR A 175 16.74 0.17 3.73
CA THR A 175 17.36 -1.00 4.40
C THR A 175 17.87 -2.06 3.43
N VAL A 176 17.45 -2.04 2.17
CA VAL A 176 17.99 -2.89 1.10
C VAL A 176 19.48 -2.65 0.84
N PHE A 177 20.08 -1.53 1.27
CA PHE A 177 21.53 -1.34 1.23
C PHE A 177 22.34 -2.34 2.09
N THR A 178 21.67 -3.18 2.88
CA THR A 178 22.28 -4.27 3.68
C THR A 178 22.10 -5.66 3.08
N VAL A 179 21.48 -5.77 1.89
CA VAL A 179 21.11 -7.04 1.26
C VAL A 179 22.32 -7.95 0.99
N ASP A 180 23.51 -7.37 0.82
CA ASP A 180 24.77 -8.09 0.64
C ASP A 180 25.18 -8.90 1.89
N GLY A 181 24.73 -8.50 3.07
CA GLY A 181 24.89 -9.28 4.29
C GLY A 181 23.94 -10.49 4.37
N LEU A 182 22.74 -10.37 3.79
CA LEU A 182 21.75 -11.44 3.73
C LEU A 182 22.10 -12.47 2.64
N TYR A 183 22.45 -11.98 1.45
CA TYR A 183 22.86 -12.79 0.30
C TYR A 183 24.31 -12.48 -0.11
N PRO A 184 25.33 -12.88 0.68
CA PRO A 184 26.73 -12.70 0.29
C PRO A 184 26.99 -13.20 -1.14
N ARG A 185 27.78 -12.45 -1.91
CA ARG A 185 28.07 -12.74 -3.32
C ARG A 185 28.54 -14.19 -3.50
N GLU A 186 29.42 -14.66 -2.62
CA GLU A 186 29.98 -16.02 -2.66
C GLU A 186 28.91 -17.11 -2.52
N LYS A 187 27.77 -16.80 -1.88
CA LYS A 187 26.63 -17.71 -1.75
C LYS A 187 25.72 -17.69 -2.99
N THR A 188 25.80 -16.66 -3.82
CA THR A 188 25.02 -16.54 -5.06
C THR A 188 25.82 -16.94 -6.31
N ASP A 189 27.16 -17.09 -6.25
CA ASP A 189 28.03 -17.53 -7.35
C ASP A 189 27.49 -18.76 -8.10
N GLY A 190 27.13 -19.82 -7.37
CA GLY A 190 26.63 -21.05 -7.98
C GLY A 190 25.26 -20.87 -8.66
N LEU A 191 24.44 -19.94 -8.17
CA LEU A 191 23.18 -19.57 -8.84
C LEU A 191 23.46 -18.73 -10.08
N PHE A 192 24.37 -17.76 -9.99
CA PHE A 192 24.80 -16.93 -11.11
C PHE A 192 25.32 -17.77 -12.28
N LEU A 193 26.23 -18.73 -12.03
CA LEU A 193 26.75 -19.61 -13.09
C LEU A 193 25.65 -20.42 -13.79
N ARG A 194 24.64 -20.90 -13.03
CA ARG A 194 23.48 -21.58 -13.63
C ARG A 194 22.62 -20.64 -14.48
N LEU A 195 22.49 -19.37 -14.09
CA LEU A 195 21.78 -18.36 -14.88
C LEU A 195 22.54 -18.04 -16.17
N CYS A 196 23.86 -17.90 -16.11
CA CYS A 196 24.71 -17.74 -17.30
C CYS A 196 24.54 -18.91 -18.27
N GLU A 197 24.56 -20.15 -17.77
CA GLU A 197 24.36 -21.35 -18.59
C GLU A 197 22.94 -21.40 -19.17
N ARG A 198 21.92 -21.16 -18.33
CA ARG A 198 20.50 -21.19 -18.71
C ARG A 198 20.18 -20.19 -19.82
N PHE A 199 20.69 -18.96 -19.72
CA PHE A 199 20.36 -17.89 -20.64
C PHE A 199 21.43 -17.67 -21.72
N GLY A 200 22.64 -18.20 -21.56
CA GLY A 200 23.70 -18.20 -22.57
C GLY A 200 24.42 -16.86 -22.77
N PHE A 201 24.57 -16.03 -21.73
CA PHE A 201 25.35 -14.77 -21.78
C PHE A 201 26.75 -14.93 -21.17
N ALA A 202 27.66 -14.02 -21.52
CA ALA A 202 29.02 -13.98 -20.97
C ALA A 202 29.08 -13.55 -19.49
N ASP A 203 30.19 -13.82 -18.83
CA ASP A 203 30.46 -13.37 -17.46
C ASP A 203 30.71 -11.85 -17.35
N ASP A 204 31.18 -11.19 -18.42
CA ASP A 204 31.20 -9.73 -18.53
C ASP A 204 29.92 -9.18 -19.20
N PHE A 205 29.00 -8.69 -18.37
CA PHE A 205 27.73 -8.15 -18.81
C PHE A 205 27.29 -6.92 -17.99
N MET A 206 26.43 -6.12 -18.60
CA MET A 206 25.68 -5.04 -17.94
C MET A 206 24.21 -5.40 -17.91
N VAL A 207 23.52 -5.02 -16.83
CA VAL A 207 22.06 -5.17 -16.75
C VAL A 207 21.41 -3.90 -17.24
N PHE A 208 20.45 -4.04 -18.15
CA PHE A 208 19.61 -2.94 -18.64
C PHE A 208 18.15 -3.19 -18.29
N GLN A 209 17.47 -2.20 -17.70
CA GLN A 209 16.07 -2.31 -17.28
C GLN A 209 15.31 -1.00 -17.51
N VAL A 210 14.08 -1.10 -18.03
CA VAL A 210 13.13 0.02 -18.12
C VAL A 210 11.72 -0.46 -17.81
N ASN A 211 10.92 0.39 -17.16
CA ASN A 211 9.55 0.08 -16.73
C ASN A 211 8.47 0.88 -17.48
N GLN A 212 8.84 1.58 -18.55
CA GLN A 212 7.92 2.43 -19.30
C GLN A 212 8.30 2.49 -20.76
N SER A 213 7.29 2.59 -21.62
CA SER A 213 7.48 2.68 -23.06
C SER A 213 8.49 3.78 -23.42
N VAL A 214 9.53 3.39 -24.14
CA VAL A 214 10.57 4.30 -24.59
C VAL A 214 10.09 5.05 -25.82
N ALA A 215 10.08 6.38 -25.74
CA ALA A 215 9.62 7.25 -26.82
C ALA A 215 10.47 7.12 -28.11
N SER A 216 11.77 6.83 -27.98
CA SER A 216 12.67 6.65 -29.12
C SER A 216 13.56 5.41 -28.94
N PRO A 217 13.16 4.25 -29.50
CA PRO A 217 14.02 3.08 -29.57
C PRO A 217 15.34 3.33 -30.30
N ASP A 218 15.35 4.26 -31.27
CA ASP A 218 16.56 4.70 -31.97
C ASP A 218 17.58 5.34 -31.03
N ALA A 219 17.13 6.29 -30.20
CA ALA A 219 18.01 6.94 -29.23
C ALA A 219 18.54 5.95 -28.19
N CYS A 220 17.70 5.02 -27.72
CA CYS A 220 18.11 3.95 -26.83
C CYS A 220 19.20 3.09 -27.48
N ALA A 221 18.97 2.60 -28.69
CA ALA A 221 19.94 1.80 -29.41
C ALA A 221 21.28 2.51 -29.64
N ALA A 222 21.25 3.78 -30.06
CA ALA A 222 22.45 4.57 -30.28
C ALA A 222 23.27 4.72 -28.99
N ALA A 223 22.60 5.02 -27.88
CA ALA A 223 23.25 5.14 -26.58
C ALA A 223 23.85 3.81 -26.10
N LEU A 224 23.11 2.69 -26.22
CA LEU A 224 23.60 1.36 -25.86
C LEU A 224 24.77 0.94 -26.76
N GLN A 225 24.76 1.31 -28.05
CA GLN A 225 25.85 1.00 -28.98
C GLN A 225 27.11 1.77 -28.61
N GLU A 226 27.00 3.04 -28.23
CA GLU A 226 28.14 3.83 -27.76
C GLU A 226 28.74 3.24 -26.48
N VAL A 227 27.90 2.90 -25.50
CA VAL A 227 28.31 2.23 -24.26
C VAL A 227 29.01 0.91 -24.56
N GLN A 228 28.42 0.06 -25.41
CA GLN A 228 28.99 -1.24 -25.74
C GLN A 228 30.29 -1.13 -26.55
N THR A 229 30.38 -0.20 -27.50
CA THR A 229 31.61 0.05 -28.27
C THR A 229 32.76 0.44 -27.36
N LYS A 230 32.47 1.22 -26.31
CA LYS A 230 33.46 1.71 -25.37
C LYS A 230 33.89 0.67 -24.34
N TYR A 231 32.95 -0.12 -23.82
CA TYR A 231 33.19 -1.00 -22.67
C TYR A 231 33.26 -2.49 -23.00
N GLY A 232 32.74 -2.92 -24.15
CA GLY A 232 32.85 -4.29 -24.67
C GLY A 232 31.90 -5.32 -24.07
N SER A 233 31.09 -4.95 -23.07
CA SER A 233 30.24 -5.90 -22.33
C SER A 233 28.94 -6.23 -23.06
N GLU A 234 28.44 -7.46 -22.88
CA GLU A 234 27.10 -7.86 -23.33
C GLU A 234 26.04 -7.12 -22.50
N ILE A 235 24.95 -6.69 -23.13
CA ILE A 235 23.87 -5.96 -22.44
C ILE A 235 22.68 -6.89 -22.25
N VAL A 236 22.38 -7.24 -21.01
CA VAL A 236 21.30 -8.14 -20.62
C VAL A 236 20.08 -7.33 -20.21
N PHE A 237 19.03 -7.41 -21.01
CA PHE A 237 17.71 -6.86 -20.73
C PHE A 237 17.04 -7.78 -19.70
N MET A 238 16.99 -7.32 -18.45
CA MET A 238 16.41 -8.05 -17.33
C MET A 238 15.25 -7.25 -16.69
N PRO A 239 13.99 -7.71 -16.84
CA PRO A 239 12.87 -7.15 -16.10
C PRO A 239 13.07 -7.31 -14.58
N ILE A 240 12.69 -6.30 -13.80
CA ILE A 240 12.88 -6.30 -12.33
C ILE A 240 11.55 -6.10 -11.59
N GLY A 241 10.71 -5.17 -12.03
CA GLY A 241 9.42 -4.89 -11.43
C GLY A 241 8.27 -5.43 -12.27
N TYR A 242 7.96 -6.72 -12.19
CA TYR A 242 6.86 -7.31 -12.97
C TYR A 242 5.51 -6.63 -12.71
N VAL A 243 5.30 -6.11 -11.49
CA VAL A 243 4.13 -5.30 -11.14
C VAL A 243 3.99 -3.99 -11.94
N HIS A 244 4.99 -3.59 -12.73
CA HIS A 244 4.98 -2.39 -13.57
C HIS A 244 4.95 -2.73 -15.07
N MET A 245 4.69 -3.99 -15.44
CA MET A 245 4.73 -4.47 -16.83
C MET A 245 6.10 -4.26 -17.50
N ASP A 246 7.18 -4.29 -16.71
CA ASP A 246 8.57 -4.17 -17.17
C ASP A 246 8.83 -5.12 -18.34
N LYS A 247 8.34 -6.37 -18.24
CA LYS A 247 8.60 -7.42 -19.20
C LYS A 247 8.05 -7.07 -20.58
N GLU A 248 6.81 -6.61 -20.66
CA GLU A 248 6.12 -6.24 -21.89
C GLU A 248 6.78 -5.03 -22.54
N CYS A 249 7.08 -4.02 -21.73
CA CYS A 249 7.79 -2.83 -22.16
C CYS A 249 9.17 -3.17 -22.72
N MET A 250 9.95 -3.97 -21.99
CA MET A 250 11.31 -4.34 -22.38
C MET A 250 11.32 -5.26 -23.59
N ARG A 251 10.36 -6.17 -23.75
CA ARG A 251 10.24 -7.03 -24.95
C ARG A 251 10.00 -6.18 -26.20
N THR A 252 9.14 -5.17 -26.09
CA THR A 252 8.85 -4.24 -27.19
C THR A 252 10.11 -3.47 -27.59
N LEU A 253 10.83 -2.93 -26.61
CA LEU A 253 12.09 -2.21 -26.85
C LEU A 253 13.16 -3.13 -27.44
N TYR A 254 13.37 -4.31 -26.83
CA TYR A 254 14.32 -5.32 -27.30
C TYR A 254 14.08 -5.68 -28.77
N SER A 255 12.83 -5.94 -29.16
CA SER A 255 12.46 -6.23 -30.55
C SER A 255 12.81 -5.08 -31.50
N ALA A 256 12.64 -3.83 -31.06
CA ALA A 256 12.96 -2.64 -31.85
C ALA A 256 14.48 -2.40 -32.02
N VAL A 257 15.33 -2.97 -31.14
CA VAL A 257 16.78 -2.77 -31.17
C VAL A 257 17.59 -3.99 -31.59
N SER A 258 17.00 -5.20 -31.59
CA SER A 258 17.67 -6.48 -31.88
C SER A 258 18.24 -6.63 -33.28
N GLY A 259 17.75 -5.85 -34.26
CA GLY A 259 18.26 -5.87 -35.64
C GLY A 259 19.54 -5.03 -35.86
N ARG A 260 20.08 -4.43 -34.80
CA ARG A 260 21.24 -3.53 -34.87
C ARG A 260 22.53 -4.26 -34.48
N ASP A 261 23.67 -3.61 -34.72
CA ASP A 261 24.98 -4.11 -34.31
C ASP A 261 25.18 -3.93 -32.79
N LEU A 262 24.42 -4.72 -32.02
CA LEU A 262 24.36 -4.74 -30.57
C LEU A 262 24.43 -6.18 -30.07
N LYS A 263 25.37 -6.47 -29.17
CA LYS A 263 25.44 -7.73 -28.42
C LYS A 263 24.52 -7.62 -27.21
N ILE A 264 23.24 -7.95 -27.42
CA ILE A 264 22.19 -7.87 -26.40
C ILE A 264 21.55 -9.23 -26.16
N ARG A 265 20.94 -9.40 -24.99
CA ARG A 265 20.14 -10.58 -24.64
C ARG A 265 18.92 -10.19 -23.84
N PHE A 266 17.80 -10.88 -24.05
CA PHE A 266 16.60 -10.71 -23.24
C PHE A 266 16.36 -11.92 -22.33
N ILE A 267 16.11 -11.66 -21.05
CA ILE A 267 15.63 -12.66 -20.10
C ILE A 267 14.10 -12.68 -20.18
N GLU A 268 13.57 -13.65 -20.92
CA GLU A 268 12.12 -13.84 -21.09
C GLU A 268 11.46 -14.51 -19.87
N ASP A 269 12.23 -15.20 -19.03
CA ASP A 269 11.68 -15.86 -17.84
C ASP A 269 11.49 -14.88 -16.69
N GLU A 270 10.51 -15.16 -15.82
CA GLU A 270 10.45 -14.46 -14.53
C GLU A 270 11.55 -14.99 -13.61
N LEU A 271 12.39 -14.08 -13.10
CA LEU A 271 13.42 -14.37 -12.11
C LEU A 271 12.86 -14.11 -10.72
N SER A 272 13.18 -15.00 -9.78
CA SER A 272 12.97 -14.75 -8.36
C SER A 272 13.87 -13.59 -7.87
N PRO A 273 13.54 -12.94 -6.73
CA PRO A 273 14.38 -11.90 -6.16
C PRO A 273 15.83 -12.33 -5.92
N VAL A 274 16.07 -13.59 -5.53
CA VAL A 274 17.43 -14.12 -5.31
C VAL A 274 18.19 -14.31 -6.63
N GLU A 275 17.51 -14.71 -7.70
CA GLU A 275 18.10 -14.77 -9.05
C GLU A 275 18.43 -13.36 -9.57
N MET A 276 17.54 -12.37 -9.37
CA MET A 276 17.84 -10.97 -9.71
C MET A 276 19.05 -10.44 -8.93
N ILE A 277 19.15 -10.74 -7.63
CA ILE A 277 20.31 -10.38 -6.82
C ILE A 277 21.59 -11.04 -7.35
N ALA A 278 21.53 -12.31 -7.74
CA ALA A 278 22.69 -13.01 -8.33
C ALA A 278 23.16 -12.32 -9.62
N MET A 279 22.23 -11.93 -10.49
CA MET A 279 22.54 -11.15 -11.70
C MET A 279 23.13 -9.77 -11.38
N LEU A 280 22.47 -8.99 -10.52
CA LEU A 280 22.90 -7.62 -10.19
C LEU A 280 24.24 -7.58 -9.47
N SER A 281 24.50 -8.53 -8.57
CA SER A 281 25.76 -8.61 -7.83
C SER A 281 26.96 -8.94 -8.73
N HIS A 282 26.76 -9.66 -9.83
CA HIS A 282 27.81 -10.05 -10.77
C HIS A 282 27.94 -9.14 -11.99
N ALA A 283 26.96 -8.26 -12.22
CA ALA A 283 27.00 -7.33 -13.32
C ALA A 283 28.17 -6.35 -13.20
N ARG A 284 28.67 -5.88 -14.34
CA ARG A 284 29.64 -4.78 -14.40
C ARG A 284 29.02 -3.43 -14.06
N CYS A 285 27.75 -3.25 -14.43
CA CYS A 285 26.97 -2.06 -14.16
C CYS A 285 25.48 -2.40 -14.25
N PHE A 286 24.66 -1.74 -13.44
CA PHE A 286 23.21 -1.66 -13.63
C PHE A 286 22.83 -0.35 -14.31
N ILE A 287 21.97 -0.44 -15.33
CA ILE A 287 21.44 0.70 -16.07
C ILE A 287 19.92 0.57 -16.07
N GLY A 288 19.21 1.47 -15.38
CA GLY A 288 17.75 1.39 -15.48
C GLY A 288 16.94 2.40 -14.70
N THR A 289 15.63 2.29 -14.82
CA THR A 289 14.67 3.17 -14.14
C THR A 289 14.36 2.70 -12.71
N SER A 290 14.66 1.45 -12.37
CA SER A 290 14.40 0.87 -11.05
C SER A 290 15.37 1.38 -9.97
N LEU A 291 14.80 2.00 -8.93
CA LEU A 291 15.53 2.38 -7.72
C LEU A 291 16.17 1.16 -7.05
N HIS A 292 15.42 0.07 -6.87
CA HIS A 292 15.93 -1.11 -6.19
C HIS A 292 16.97 -1.87 -7.02
N GLY A 293 16.90 -1.81 -8.36
CA GLY A 293 18.01 -2.28 -9.20
C GLY A 293 19.31 -1.52 -8.89
N SER A 294 19.21 -0.19 -8.74
CA SER A 294 20.36 0.66 -8.39
C SER A 294 20.86 0.43 -6.96
N ALA A 295 19.95 0.34 -5.98
CA ALA A 295 20.28 0.17 -4.57
C ALA A 295 20.94 -1.19 -4.30
N VAL A 296 20.36 -2.28 -4.84
CA VAL A 296 20.92 -3.63 -4.72
C VAL A 296 22.28 -3.70 -5.38
N SER A 297 22.44 -3.20 -6.61
CA SER A 297 23.75 -3.18 -7.29
C SER A 297 24.80 -2.44 -6.45
N SER A 298 24.43 -1.26 -5.97
CA SER A 298 25.31 -0.43 -5.13
C SER A 298 25.72 -1.14 -3.83
N ALA A 299 24.83 -1.91 -3.21
CA ALA A 299 25.13 -2.70 -2.00
C ALA A 299 26.23 -3.76 -2.25
N TYR A 300 26.33 -4.30 -3.46
CA TYR A 300 27.41 -5.21 -3.87
C TYR A 300 28.65 -4.50 -4.41
N GLY A 301 28.69 -3.16 -4.38
CA GLY A 301 29.75 -2.36 -4.98
C GLY A 301 29.71 -2.34 -6.51
N VAL A 302 28.59 -2.74 -7.12
CA VAL A 302 28.37 -2.67 -8.57
C VAL A 302 27.86 -1.27 -8.93
N PRO A 303 28.54 -0.54 -9.84
CA PRO A 303 28.10 0.77 -10.29
C PRO A 303 26.68 0.76 -10.86
N ALA A 304 25.96 1.87 -10.70
CA ALA A 304 24.61 2.02 -11.20
C ALA A 304 24.42 3.36 -11.92
N VAL A 305 23.72 3.33 -13.04
CA VAL A 305 23.19 4.50 -13.74
C VAL A 305 21.68 4.46 -13.66
N ALA A 306 21.08 5.54 -13.15
CA ALA A 306 19.64 5.67 -13.11
C ALA A 306 19.11 6.47 -14.29
N LEU A 307 18.27 5.82 -15.09
CA LEU A 307 17.47 6.44 -16.14
C LEU A 307 16.27 7.13 -15.49
N ASN A 308 16.37 8.43 -15.22
CA ASN A 308 15.35 9.17 -14.47
C ASN A 308 14.49 10.06 -15.36
N PHE A 309 13.89 9.46 -16.39
CA PHE A 309 13.09 10.15 -17.40
C PHE A 309 11.92 10.96 -16.83
N ALA A 310 11.31 10.48 -15.74
CA ALA A 310 10.19 11.12 -15.06
C ALA A 310 10.62 12.06 -13.91
N ASN A 311 11.93 12.31 -13.74
CA ASN A 311 12.48 13.15 -12.68
C ASN A 311 11.98 12.79 -11.26
N LEU A 312 11.88 11.50 -10.98
CA LEU A 312 11.32 10.97 -9.75
C LEU A 312 12.17 11.39 -8.54
N ALA A 313 11.49 11.89 -7.51
CA ALA A 313 12.12 12.33 -6.25
C ALA A 313 12.93 11.20 -5.58
N LYS A 314 12.38 9.99 -5.54
CA LYS A 314 13.02 8.82 -4.93
C LYS A 314 14.36 8.45 -5.54
N VAL A 315 14.47 8.54 -6.87
CA VAL A 315 15.70 8.23 -7.60
C VAL A 315 16.75 9.31 -7.32
N ARG A 316 16.35 10.58 -7.36
CA ARG A 316 17.25 11.70 -7.00
C ARG A 316 17.72 11.63 -5.56
N GLY A 317 16.84 11.30 -4.62
CA GLY A 317 17.15 11.15 -3.20
C GLY A 317 18.21 10.07 -2.98
N ALA A 318 18.01 8.89 -3.55
CA ALA A 318 18.96 7.79 -3.42
C ALA A 318 20.33 8.10 -4.05
N PHE A 319 20.35 8.70 -5.25
CA PHE A 319 21.60 9.06 -5.91
C PHE A 319 22.32 10.21 -5.20
N ARG A 320 21.61 11.14 -4.57
CA ARG A 320 22.20 12.14 -3.67
C ARG A 320 22.85 11.52 -2.44
N LEU A 321 22.20 10.53 -1.81
CA LEU A 321 22.78 9.80 -0.69
C LEU A 321 24.06 9.03 -1.08
N LEU A 322 24.13 8.55 -2.33
CA LEU A 322 25.34 7.94 -2.92
C LEU A 322 26.38 8.99 -3.38
N GLY A 323 26.03 10.28 -3.35
CA GLY A 323 26.75 11.40 -3.97
C GLY A 323 26.88 11.30 -5.50
N ALA A 324 26.09 10.42 -6.12
CA ALA A 324 26.17 9.96 -7.50
C ALA A 324 25.22 10.70 -8.43
N GLU A 325 24.90 11.97 -8.19
CA GLU A 325 23.98 12.73 -9.03
C GLU A 325 24.44 12.84 -10.50
N ASP A 326 25.75 12.72 -10.76
CA ASP A 326 26.35 12.63 -12.09
C ASP A 326 26.10 11.31 -12.82
N CYS A 327 25.57 10.31 -12.12
CA CYS A 327 25.15 9.01 -12.66
C CYS A 327 23.64 8.98 -12.99
N LEU A 328 22.95 10.13 -12.92
CA LEU A 328 21.57 10.29 -13.36
C LEU A 328 21.53 10.68 -14.84
N ALA A 329 20.82 9.91 -15.65
CA ALA A 329 20.55 10.22 -17.04
C ALA A 329 19.09 10.70 -17.18
N ALA A 330 18.89 11.92 -17.68
CA ALA A 330 17.54 12.46 -17.87
C ALA A 330 16.88 11.94 -19.16
N ASP A 331 17.70 11.50 -20.12
CA ASP A 331 17.31 10.77 -21.32
C ASP A 331 18.42 9.80 -21.77
N PHE A 332 18.26 9.18 -22.95
CA PHE A 332 19.26 8.24 -23.48
C PHE A 332 20.54 8.93 -23.99
N ALA A 333 20.51 10.20 -24.39
CA ALA A 333 21.70 10.91 -24.85
C ALA A 333 22.67 11.18 -23.69
N ASP A 334 22.17 11.28 -22.46
CA ASP A 334 22.99 11.43 -21.25
C ASP A 334 23.64 10.11 -20.79
N LEU A 335 23.15 8.96 -21.25
CA LEU A 335 23.58 7.64 -20.78
C LEU A 335 25.10 7.41 -20.91
N PRO A 336 25.77 7.71 -22.03
CA PRO A 336 27.23 7.51 -22.14
C PRO A 336 28.02 8.31 -21.09
N ALA A 337 27.63 9.56 -20.83
CA ALA A 337 28.29 10.41 -19.83
C ALA A 337 28.04 9.90 -18.39
N ALA A 338 26.81 9.49 -18.09
CA ALA A 338 26.47 8.91 -16.79
C ALA A 338 27.21 7.58 -16.55
N MET A 339 27.37 6.76 -17.59
CA MET A 339 28.16 5.52 -17.54
C MET A 339 29.63 5.78 -17.23
N ASP A 340 30.22 6.80 -17.85
CA ASP A 340 31.59 7.23 -17.57
C ASP A 340 31.77 7.65 -16.11
N ALA A 341 30.80 8.36 -15.56
CA ALA A 341 30.82 8.78 -14.16
C ALA A 341 30.71 7.55 -13.22
N ALA A 342 29.74 6.67 -13.48
CA ALA A 342 29.50 5.49 -12.65
C ALA A 342 30.71 4.56 -12.58
N LEU A 343 31.34 4.24 -13.71
CA LEU A 343 32.47 3.31 -13.78
C LEU A 343 33.79 3.88 -13.22
N LYS A 344 33.92 5.20 -13.08
CA LYS A 344 35.08 5.85 -12.44
C LYS A 344 34.96 5.93 -10.92
N ARG A 345 33.78 5.64 -10.38
CA ARG A 345 33.42 5.91 -8.99
C ARG A 345 33.92 4.81 -8.04
N SER A 346 34.32 5.20 -6.83
CA SER A 346 34.67 4.25 -5.77
C SER A 346 33.44 3.81 -4.96
N ALA A 347 33.44 2.57 -4.47
CA ALA A 347 32.34 2.00 -3.67
C ALA A 347 32.20 2.53 -2.23
N SER A 348 32.93 3.59 -1.85
CA SER A 348 32.98 4.10 -0.46
C SER A 348 31.64 4.63 0.07
N ALA A 349 30.83 5.27 -0.78
CA ALA A 349 29.52 5.79 -0.37
C ALA A 349 28.54 4.67 0.00
N ALA A 350 28.55 3.56 -0.73
CA ALA A 350 27.68 2.42 -0.44
C ALA A 350 27.98 1.78 0.93
N ALA A 351 29.26 1.71 1.30
CA ALA A 351 29.67 1.21 2.63
C ALA A 351 29.14 2.10 3.77
N GLU A 352 29.14 3.42 3.59
CA GLU A 352 28.58 4.35 4.57
C GLU A 352 27.06 4.23 4.65
N LEU A 353 26.34 4.10 3.52
CA LEU A 353 24.89 3.86 3.55
C LEU A 353 24.54 2.53 4.23
N ARG A 354 25.31 1.47 3.99
CA ARG A 354 25.16 0.20 4.69
C ARG A 354 25.33 0.37 6.20
N ARG A 355 26.34 1.13 6.64
CA ARG A 355 26.57 1.44 8.05
C ARG A 355 25.39 2.19 8.67
N GLN A 356 24.86 3.20 7.99
CA GLN A 356 23.69 3.97 8.44
C GLN A 356 22.43 3.10 8.51
N ALA A 357 22.21 2.22 7.53
CA ALA A 357 21.11 1.26 7.55
C ALA A 357 21.23 0.28 8.74
N GLU A 358 22.43 -0.22 9.06
CA GLU A 358 22.66 -1.06 10.24
C GLU A 358 22.35 -0.32 11.55
N GLU A 359 22.78 0.94 11.70
CA GLU A 359 22.45 1.77 12.87
C GLU A 359 20.95 2.04 12.99
N HIS A 360 20.28 2.26 11.86
CA HIS A 360 18.83 2.37 11.84
C HIS A 360 18.16 1.09 12.32
N MET A 361 18.64 -0.08 11.87
CA MET A 361 18.10 -1.37 12.31
C MET A 361 18.37 -1.63 13.79
N ASP A 362 19.50 -1.17 14.35
CA ASP A 362 19.75 -1.20 15.79
C ASP A 362 18.70 -0.39 16.57
N ARG A 363 18.41 0.84 16.11
CA ARG A 363 17.40 1.71 16.73
C ARG A 363 16.00 1.13 16.61
N LEU A 364 15.63 0.61 15.43
CA LEU A 364 14.32 0.03 15.17
C LEU A 364 14.11 -1.24 16.03
N ILE A 365 15.05 -2.18 15.99
CA ILE A 365 14.97 -3.43 16.73
C ILE A 365 15.02 -3.20 18.24
N GLY A 366 15.76 -2.19 18.71
CA GLY A 366 15.77 -1.77 20.11
C GLY A 366 14.42 -1.30 20.66
N CYS A 367 13.46 -0.97 19.79
CA CYS A 367 12.10 -0.60 20.19
C CYS A 367 11.12 -1.79 20.22
N ILE A 368 11.49 -2.97 19.70
CA ILE A 368 10.61 -4.15 19.67
C ILE A 368 10.45 -4.70 21.09
N GLY A 369 9.20 -4.91 21.51
CA GLY A 369 8.88 -5.37 22.87
C GLY A 369 9.07 -4.31 23.95
N ALA A 370 9.47 -3.09 23.61
CA ALA A 370 9.46 -1.97 24.54
C ALA A 370 8.01 -1.52 24.80
N PRO A 371 7.69 -0.94 25.97
CA PRO A 371 6.40 -0.29 26.18
C PRO A 371 6.18 0.82 25.14
N LYS A 372 4.95 0.97 24.66
CA LYS A 372 4.57 2.09 23.80
C LYS A 372 4.93 3.41 24.49
N ARG A 373 5.69 4.27 23.79
CA ARG A 373 6.12 5.59 24.27
C ARG A 373 4.97 6.58 24.27
N HIS A 374 4.14 6.52 23.24
CA HIS A 374 2.97 7.39 23.09
C HIS A 374 1.71 6.66 23.56
N ALA A 375 1.49 6.65 24.87
CA ALA A 375 0.32 6.02 25.46
C ALA A 375 -0.98 6.58 24.89
N PHE A 376 -1.99 5.72 24.81
CA PHE A 376 -3.32 6.07 24.36
C PHE A 376 -3.92 7.29 25.09
N THR A 377 -4.57 8.16 24.33
CA THR A 377 -5.48 9.18 24.88
C THR A 377 -6.83 9.12 24.17
N GLN A 378 -7.91 9.15 24.94
CA GLN A 378 -9.26 9.19 24.39
C GLN A 378 -9.45 10.35 23.40
N ARG A 379 -8.95 11.55 23.73
CA ARG A 379 -9.04 12.73 22.87
C ARG A 379 -8.28 12.57 21.56
N GLY A 380 -7.06 12.03 21.60
CA GLY A 380 -6.26 11.77 20.40
C GLY A 380 -6.94 10.77 19.47
N ALA A 381 -7.48 9.68 20.02
CA ALA A 381 -8.22 8.69 19.25
C ALA A 381 -9.50 9.27 18.62
N GLN A 382 -10.27 10.09 19.37
CA GLN A 382 -11.44 10.79 18.82
C GLN A 382 -11.06 11.68 17.63
N SER A 383 -10.02 12.52 17.80
CA SER A 383 -9.51 13.37 16.72
C SER A 383 -9.06 12.53 15.51
N PHE A 384 -8.38 11.41 15.75
CA PHE A 384 -7.96 10.50 14.67
C PHE A 384 -9.14 10.01 13.83
N PHE A 385 -10.15 9.41 14.46
CA PHE A 385 -11.30 8.86 13.73
C PHE A 385 -12.11 9.94 13.02
N LEU A 386 -12.25 11.12 13.62
CA LEU A 386 -12.96 12.24 12.99
C LEU A 386 -12.22 12.75 11.74
N GLU A 387 -10.89 12.85 11.79
CA GLU A 387 -10.09 13.28 10.63
C GLU A 387 -10.09 12.23 9.51
N VAL A 388 -9.95 10.94 9.86
CA VAL A 388 -10.07 9.86 8.86
C VAL A 388 -11.44 9.87 8.21
N HIS A 389 -12.51 9.96 9.01
CA HIS A 389 -13.88 10.06 8.49
C HIS A 389 -14.06 11.28 7.60
N HIS A 390 -13.58 12.46 8.03
CA HIS A 390 -13.68 13.68 7.23
C HIS A 390 -13.02 13.51 5.85
N MET A 391 -11.85 12.88 5.81
CA MET A 391 -11.09 12.64 4.57
C MET A 391 -11.75 11.58 3.68
N LEU A 392 -12.15 10.44 4.24
CA LEU A 392 -12.66 9.31 3.47
C LEU A 392 -14.06 9.54 2.91
N THR A 393 -14.90 10.24 3.67
CA THR A 393 -16.35 10.27 3.38
C THR A 393 -16.80 11.50 2.62
N LYS A 394 -15.86 12.40 2.27
CA LYS A 394 -16.16 13.68 1.62
C LYS A 394 -17.27 14.47 2.34
N GLY A 395 -17.36 14.33 3.67
CA GLY A 395 -18.34 15.04 4.48
C GLY A 395 -19.70 14.35 4.63
N VAL A 396 -19.84 13.03 4.41
CA VAL A 396 -21.04 12.30 4.87
C VAL A 396 -21.14 12.48 6.38
N THR A 397 -22.19 13.15 6.85
CA THR A 397 -22.33 13.47 8.28
C THR A 397 -23.33 12.56 9.00
N GLN A 398 -24.15 11.81 8.27
CA GLN A 398 -25.22 10.99 8.81
C GLN A 398 -25.06 9.54 8.34
N ARG A 399 -25.30 8.59 9.25
CA ARG A 399 -25.26 7.15 8.97
C ARG A 399 -26.53 6.46 9.46
N ARG A 400 -26.73 5.23 9.00
CA ARG A 400 -27.80 4.32 9.41
C ARG A 400 -27.18 3.09 10.06
N GLY A 401 -27.85 2.57 11.08
CA GLY A 401 -27.44 1.39 11.82
C GLY A 401 -28.66 0.67 12.34
N ILE A 402 -28.43 -0.51 12.89
CA ILE A 402 -29.49 -1.44 13.25
C ILE A 402 -29.31 -1.83 14.71
N LEU A 403 -30.39 -1.75 15.48
CA LEU A 403 -30.45 -2.33 16.81
C LEU A 403 -31.22 -3.65 16.73
N TYR A 404 -30.56 -4.75 17.05
CA TYR A 404 -31.21 -6.04 17.27
C TYR A 404 -31.57 -6.21 18.74
N TYR A 405 -32.65 -6.94 19.04
CA TYR A 405 -33.07 -7.19 20.41
C TYR A 405 -33.51 -8.62 20.64
N ALA A 406 -33.26 -9.10 21.87
CA ALA A 406 -33.55 -10.47 22.29
C ALA A 406 -34.59 -10.48 23.42
N ARG A 407 -35.55 -11.41 23.34
CA ARG A 407 -36.56 -11.65 24.39
C ARG A 407 -36.05 -12.72 25.37
N PRO A 408 -36.63 -12.85 26.59
CA PRO A 408 -36.15 -13.81 27.59
C PRO A 408 -36.02 -15.27 27.13
N SER A 409 -36.73 -15.66 26.08
CA SER A 409 -36.76 -17.03 25.53
C SER A 409 -36.15 -17.15 24.13
N SER A 410 -35.45 -16.13 23.64
CA SER A 410 -34.88 -16.12 22.28
C SER A 410 -33.52 -15.45 22.24
N ASP A 411 -32.73 -15.80 21.23
CA ASP A 411 -31.52 -15.05 20.88
C ASP A 411 -31.85 -13.82 19.99
N PHE A 412 -30.83 -13.10 19.55
CA PHE A 412 -30.97 -12.03 18.57
C PHE A 412 -31.50 -12.60 17.24
N SER A 413 -32.72 -12.24 16.85
CA SER A 413 -33.31 -12.65 15.56
C SER A 413 -33.34 -11.49 14.58
N GLU A 414 -33.22 -11.79 13.28
CA GLU A 414 -33.30 -10.75 12.23
C GLU A 414 -34.66 -10.05 12.16
N SER A 415 -35.72 -10.75 12.55
CA SER A 415 -37.08 -10.21 12.64
C SER A 415 -37.26 -9.22 13.80
N ALA A 416 -36.35 -9.21 14.78
CA ALA A 416 -36.41 -8.38 15.97
C ALA A 416 -35.35 -7.26 15.89
N ARG A 417 -35.61 -6.27 15.02
CA ARG A 417 -34.70 -5.12 14.82
C ARG A 417 -35.42 -3.77 14.76
N GLN A 418 -34.67 -2.70 15.04
CA GLN A 418 -35.09 -1.31 14.85
C GLN A 418 -33.95 -0.51 14.21
N ASP A 419 -34.25 0.22 13.14
CA ASP A 419 -33.26 1.06 12.46
C ASP A 419 -33.06 2.38 13.20
N PHE A 420 -31.83 2.88 13.19
CA PHE A 420 -31.52 4.20 13.69
C PHE A 420 -30.56 4.98 12.81
N THR A 421 -30.58 6.30 12.98
CA THR A 421 -29.64 7.21 12.34
C THR A 421 -28.86 7.98 13.39
N TRP A 422 -27.58 8.22 13.14
CA TRP A 422 -26.75 9.10 13.97
C TRP A 422 -25.92 10.03 13.09
N HIS A 423 -25.36 11.05 13.72
CA HIS A 423 -24.42 11.96 13.09
C HIS A 423 -23.00 11.74 13.60
N GLN A 424 -22.04 11.71 12.68
CA GLN A 424 -20.65 11.36 12.96
C GLN A 424 -20.04 12.35 13.96
N GLY A 425 -19.58 11.81 15.10
CA GLY A 425 -18.98 12.59 16.18
C GLY A 425 -19.93 13.49 16.96
N LYS A 426 -21.23 13.51 16.64
CA LYS A 426 -22.23 14.30 17.38
C LYS A 426 -22.87 13.46 18.49
N PRO A 427 -23.40 14.10 19.55
CA PRO A 427 -24.20 13.39 20.54
C PRO A 427 -25.38 12.68 19.87
N PHE A 428 -25.44 11.37 20.07
CA PHE A 428 -26.56 10.51 19.73
C PHE A 428 -27.34 10.23 21.01
N VAL A 429 -28.64 10.57 21.01
CA VAL A 429 -29.56 10.28 22.11
C VAL A 429 -30.81 9.68 21.50
N ARG A 430 -31.11 8.43 21.83
CA ARG A 430 -32.30 7.75 21.30
C ARG A 430 -32.90 6.79 22.33
N GLU A 431 -34.21 6.88 22.47
CA GLU A 431 -35.01 5.90 23.21
C GLU A 431 -35.66 4.91 22.23
N PHE A 432 -35.42 3.63 22.46
CA PHE A 432 -36.02 2.51 21.76
C PHE A 432 -37.11 1.92 22.64
N VAL A 433 -38.29 1.70 22.07
CA VAL A 433 -39.46 1.14 22.75
C VAL A 433 -39.77 -0.21 22.13
N PHE A 434 -40.00 -1.21 22.97
CA PHE A 434 -40.28 -2.59 22.57
C PHE A 434 -41.73 -2.96 22.89
N ASP A 435 -42.32 -3.79 22.04
CA ASP A 435 -43.68 -4.31 22.19
C ASP A 435 -43.83 -5.27 23.38
N ALA A 436 -42.72 -5.93 23.75
CA ALA A 436 -42.60 -6.82 24.89
C ALA A 436 -41.26 -6.60 25.61
N PRO A 437 -41.13 -7.02 26.89
CA PRO A 437 -39.86 -6.92 27.61
C PRO A 437 -38.72 -7.66 26.91
N VAL A 438 -37.59 -6.99 26.75
CA VAL A 438 -36.35 -7.53 26.15
C VAL A 438 -35.28 -7.73 27.23
N VAL A 439 -34.35 -8.66 27.02
CA VAL A 439 -33.26 -8.99 27.96
C VAL A 439 -31.89 -8.60 27.46
N ALA A 440 -31.75 -8.34 26.16
CA ALA A 440 -30.52 -7.84 25.57
C ALA A 440 -30.80 -7.05 24.30
N VAL A 441 -29.91 -6.12 23.99
CA VAL A 441 -29.86 -5.45 22.69
C VAL A 441 -28.46 -5.51 22.12
N ARG A 442 -28.35 -5.47 20.79
CA ARG A 442 -27.11 -5.41 20.06
C ARG A 442 -27.19 -4.21 19.13
N LEU A 443 -26.30 -3.25 19.34
CA LEU A 443 -26.13 -2.09 18.47
C LEU A 443 -25.10 -2.45 17.40
N ASP A 444 -25.54 -2.42 16.15
CA ASP A 444 -24.70 -2.62 14.98
C ASP A 444 -24.66 -1.26 14.27
N PRO A 445 -23.62 -0.44 14.51
CA PRO A 445 -23.56 0.89 13.95
C PRO A 445 -23.54 0.79 12.43
N LEU A 446 -22.61 0.02 11.85
CA LEU A 446 -22.47 -0.09 10.40
C LEU A 446 -21.73 -1.38 10.03
N GLU A 447 -22.36 -2.27 9.29
CA GLU A 447 -21.71 -3.48 8.77
C GLU A 447 -20.54 -3.09 7.85
N GLY A 448 -19.45 -3.86 7.85
CA GLY A 448 -18.27 -3.66 7.01
C GLY A 448 -17.37 -2.47 7.37
N SER A 449 -17.69 -1.70 8.41
CA SER A 449 -17.00 -0.44 8.71
C SER A 449 -16.55 -0.33 10.17
N GLY A 450 -15.27 -0.04 10.39
CA GLY A 450 -14.77 0.19 11.75
C GLY A 450 -15.48 1.38 12.43
N CYS A 451 -15.77 1.31 13.72
CA CYS A 451 -16.47 2.36 14.47
C CYS A 451 -15.86 2.56 15.86
N ILE A 452 -15.79 3.81 16.32
CA ILE A 452 -15.55 4.11 17.74
C ILE A 452 -16.82 4.65 18.39
N VAL A 453 -17.05 4.25 19.63
CA VAL A 453 -18.13 4.73 20.48
C VAL A 453 -17.53 5.27 21.78
N TRP A 454 -17.94 6.46 22.22
CA TRP A 454 -17.48 7.04 23.49
C TRP A 454 -18.61 7.77 24.21
N ASN A 455 -18.40 8.06 25.51
CA ASN A 455 -19.41 8.63 26.40
C ASN A 455 -20.73 7.83 26.35
N LEU A 456 -20.63 6.49 26.35
CA LEU A 456 -21.77 5.60 26.29
C LEU A 456 -22.49 5.55 27.65
N HIS A 457 -23.74 5.97 27.68
CA HIS A 457 -24.65 5.83 28.80
C HIS A 457 -25.92 5.11 28.33
N ILE A 458 -26.36 4.12 29.11
CA ILE A 458 -27.53 3.31 28.78
C ILE A 458 -28.50 3.34 29.96
N LEU A 459 -29.76 3.61 29.67
CA LEU A 459 -30.86 3.58 30.64
C LEU A 459 -31.88 2.53 30.17
N ALA A 460 -32.22 1.57 31.01
CA ALA A 460 -33.26 0.57 30.77
C ALA A 460 -34.45 0.87 31.70
N ASP A 461 -35.63 1.11 31.14
CA ASP A 461 -36.82 1.61 31.86
C ASP A 461 -36.49 2.79 32.80
N GLY A 462 -35.64 3.72 32.32
CA GLY A 462 -35.19 4.90 33.07
C GLY A 462 -34.11 4.64 34.14
N CYS A 463 -33.71 3.38 34.35
CA CYS A 463 -32.66 3.01 35.30
C CYS A 463 -31.32 2.83 34.60
N ALA A 464 -30.24 3.37 35.16
CA ALA A 464 -28.90 3.22 34.56
C ALA A 464 -28.49 1.75 34.49
N VAL A 465 -28.02 1.31 33.31
CA VAL A 465 -27.42 -0.01 33.09
C VAL A 465 -25.93 0.11 33.41
N PRO A 466 -25.39 -0.66 34.38
CA PRO A 466 -23.98 -0.64 34.70
C PRO A 466 -23.14 -1.08 33.50
N GLU A 467 -21.91 -0.55 33.36
CA GLU A 467 -21.07 -0.85 32.21
C GLU A 467 -20.66 -2.33 32.08
N ASP A 468 -20.63 -3.09 33.17
CA ASP A 468 -20.29 -4.53 33.16
C ASP A 468 -21.28 -5.39 32.35
N TYR A 469 -22.43 -4.80 32.00
CA TYR A 469 -23.46 -5.40 31.17
C TYR A 469 -23.28 -5.10 29.67
N VAL A 470 -22.26 -4.31 29.32
CA VAL A 470 -21.89 -3.98 27.94
C VAL A 470 -20.73 -4.88 27.51
N VAL A 471 -20.98 -5.73 26.53
CA VAL A 471 -20.05 -6.66 25.92
C VAL A 471 -19.67 -6.16 24.53
N VAL A 472 -18.40 -6.31 24.17
CA VAL A 472 -17.83 -5.87 22.90
C VAL A 472 -17.21 -7.09 22.20
N PRO A 473 -18.02 -7.96 21.56
CA PRO A 473 -17.55 -9.25 21.06
C PRO A 473 -16.40 -9.14 20.04
N CYS A 474 -16.44 -8.10 19.22
CA CYS A 474 -15.54 -7.85 18.10
C CYS A 474 -14.76 -6.54 18.29
N GLY A 475 -14.47 -6.16 19.53
CA GLY A 475 -13.79 -4.90 19.81
C GLY A 475 -13.01 -4.90 21.11
N ALA A 476 -12.53 -3.72 21.50
CA ALA A 476 -11.91 -3.53 22.80
C ALA A 476 -12.39 -2.23 23.45
N LYS A 477 -12.35 -2.20 24.78
CA LYS A 477 -12.67 -1.02 25.59
C LYS A 477 -11.39 -0.46 26.19
N LYS A 478 -11.20 0.86 26.07
CA LYS A 478 -10.07 1.58 26.65
C LYS A 478 -10.46 2.96 27.12
N GLN A 479 -10.26 3.23 28.41
CA GLN A 479 -10.61 4.51 29.05
C GLN A 479 -12.03 5.01 28.70
N GLY A 480 -13.03 4.12 28.72
CA GLY A 480 -14.42 4.46 28.40
C GLY A 480 -14.73 4.66 26.90
N THR A 481 -13.75 4.44 26.02
CA THR A 481 -13.94 4.39 24.55
C THR A 481 -13.97 2.95 24.08
N TYR A 482 -14.94 2.64 23.24
CA TYR A 482 -15.17 1.34 22.62
C TYR A 482 -14.68 1.41 21.17
N PHE A 483 -13.80 0.50 20.79
CA PHE A 483 -13.24 0.40 19.44
C PHE A 483 -13.76 -0.87 18.76
N LEU A 484 -14.53 -0.72 17.70
CA LEU A 484 -15.16 -1.79 16.92
C LEU A 484 -14.51 -1.79 15.52
N LEU A 485 -13.31 -2.36 15.33
CA LEU A 485 -12.58 -2.28 14.04
C LEU A 485 -12.63 -3.61 13.28
N ASP A 486 -13.81 -4.24 13.31
CA ASP A 486 -14.10 -5.54 12.73
C ASP A 486 -15.03 -5.37 11.51
N SER A 487 -15.16 -6.40 10.67
CA SER A 487 -16.10 -6.41 9.54
C SER A 487 -17.55 -6.41 9.99
N ASP A 488 -17.82 -6.86 11.22
CA ASP A 488 -19.17 -6.87 11.81
C ASP A 488 -19.10 -6.19 13.19
N PRO A 489 -19.08 -4.84 13.26
CA PRO A 489 -18.92 -4.12 14.51
C PRO A 489 -20.19 -4.17 15.37
N GLN A 490 -20.07 -4.74 16.56
CA GLN A 490 -21.21 -5.02 17.44
C GLN A 490 -20.92 -4.55 18.88
N LEU A 491 -21.93 -3.92 19.47
CA LEU A 491 -21.96 -3.56 20.88
C LEU A 491 -23.19 -4.21 21.54
N VAL A 492 -22.97 -5.24 22.35
CA VAL A 492 -24.03 -6.04 22.98
C VAL A 492 -24.27 -5.54 24.40
N ILE A 493 -25.52 -5.22 24.73
CA ILE A 493 -25.94 -4.76 26.05
C ILE A 493 -26.89 -5.80 26.62
N ARG A 494 -26.46 -6.53 27.65
CA ARG A 494 -27.29 -7.53 28.35
C ARG A 494 -27.90 -6.89 29.58
N MET A 495 -29.21 -6.93 29.75
CA MET A 495 -29.83 -6.18 30.85
C MET A 495 -29.81 -6.95 32.17
N PRO A 496 -29.69 -6.26 33.32
CA PRO A 496 -29.82 -6.89 34.63
C PRO A 496 -31.26 -7.40 34.89
N ARG A 497 -32.25 -6.77 34.27
CA ARG A 497 -33.68 -7.14 34.29
C ARG A 497 -34.28 -6.84 32.93
N SER A 498 -35.33 -7.56 32.55
CA SER A 498 -36.02 -7.26 31.30
C SER A 498 -36.58 -5.85 31.30
N ALA A 499 -36.44 -5.11 30.19
CA ALA A 499 -36.94 -3.75 30.05
C ALA A 499 -37.83 -3.59 28.82
N ARG A 500 -38.71 -2.59 28.83
CA ARG A 500 -39.55 -2.21 27.67
C ARG A 500 -39.04 -0.98 26.95
N THR A 501 -38.20 -0.17 27.60
CA THR A 501 -37.51 0.94 26.95
C THR A 501 -36.01 0.87 27.20
N ILE A 502 -35.24 1.31 26.21
CA ILE A 502 -33.81 1.53 26.33
C ILE A 502 -33.49 2.87 25.74
N ARG A 503 -32.86 3.73 26.53
CA ARG A 503 -32.27 4.97 26.05
C ARG A 503 -30.77 4.83 25.97
N VAL A 504 -30.23 5.09 24.78
CA VAL A 504 -28.81 5.08 24.46
C VAL A 504 -28.36 6.52 24.27
N GLU A 505 -27.34 6.93 25.02
CA GLU A 505 -26.65 8.20 24.85
C GLU A 505 -25.19 7.90 24.54
N ALA A 506 -24.67 8.37 23.42
CA ALA A 506 -23.30 8.08 23.00
C ALA A 506 -22.81 9.12 22.00
N HIS A 507 -21.53 9.05 21.68
CA HIS A 507 -20.98 9.60 20.44
C HIS A 507 -20.42 8.44 19.63
N MET A 508 -20.61 8.49 18.31
CA MET A 508 -20.16 7.43 17.41
C MET A 508 -19.48 8.04 16.17
N CYS A 509 -18.40 7.42 15.71
CA CYS A 509 -17.71 7.79 14.49
C CYS A 509 -17.23 6.54 13.77
N SER A 510 -17.71 6.32 12.54
CA SER A 510 -17.24 5.22 11.69
C SER A 510 -16.10 5.65 10.76
N LEU A 511 -15.22 4.72 10.46
CA LEU A 511 -14.29 4.74 9.32
C LEU A 511 -15.08 4.18 8.14
N ASP A 512 -15.20 4.92 7.07
CA ASP A 512 -15.98 4.49 5.90
C ASP A 512 -15.21 3.51 5.02
N GLU A 513 -15.98 2.83 4.18
CA GLU A 513 -15.64 1.73 3.28
C GLU A 513 -14.34 1.92 2.47
N SER A 514 -13.24 1.38 2.99
CA SER A 514 -12.29 0.70 2.09
C SER A 514 -12.69 -0.75 1.82
N GLN A 515 -13.51 -1.32 2.70
CA GLN A 515 -13.95 -2.71 2.61
C GLN A 515 -15.03 -2.91 1.54
N GLU A 516 -16.10 -2.12 1.44
CA GLU A 516 -17.18 -2.42 0.47
C GLU A 516 -16.76 -2.28 -1.00
N ARG A 517 -15.79 -1.45 -1.38
CA ARG A 517 -15.25 -1.51 -2.77
C ARG A 517 -14.50 -2.82 -3.03
N LEU A 518 -13.72 -3.26 -2.05
CA LEU A 518 -12.98 -4.52 -2.09
C LEU A 518 -13.94 -5.72 -2.07
N TRP A 519 -14.96 -5.68 -1.23
CA TRP A 519 -15.96 -6.73 -1.04
C TRP A 519 -17.00 -6.72 -2.15
N ALA A 520 -17.42 -5.59 -2.71
CA ALA A 520 -18.29 -5.53 -3.89
C ALA A 520 -17.54 -6.04 -5.14
N GLN A 521 -16.23 -5.78 -5.27
CA GLN A 521 -15.39 -6.37 -6.33
C GLN A 521 -15.05 -7.84 -6.06
N THR A 522 -14.93 -8.24 -4.79
CA THR A 522 -14.72 -9.65 -4.42
C THR A 522 -16.02 -10.44 -4.50
N LEU A 523 -17.20 -9.86 -4.25
CA LEU A 523 -18.50 -10.47 -4.51
C LEU A 523 -18.84 -10.46 -6.00
N ASP A 524 -18.46 -9.45 -6.78
CA ASP A 524 -18.55 -9.54 -8.25
C ASP A 524 -17.65 -10.65 -8.82
N ASN A 525 -16.54 -10.96 -8.14
CA ASN A 525 -15.63 -12.06 -8.50
C ASN A 525 -15.91 -13.38 -7.76
N LYS A 526 -16.76 -13.41 -6.72
CA LYS A 526 -17.09 -14.61 -5.91
C LYS A 526 -18.58 -14.97 -5.89
N LEU A 527 -19.45 -14.22 -6.55
CA LEU A 527 -20.80 -14.68 -6.95
C LEU A 527 -20.72 -15.63 -8.16
N GLN A 528 -19.72 -16.53 -8.14
CA GLN A 528 -19.80 -17.83 -8.77
C GLN A 528 -19.88 -18.88 -7.66
N PHE A 529 -21.12 -19.35 -7.43
CA PHE A 529 -21.51 -20.58 -6.70
C PHE A 529 -21.23 -20.58 -5.17
N GLU A 530 -22.14 -20.87 -4.24
CA GLU A 530 -23.44 -21.54 -4.18
C GLU A 530 -24.21 -21.01 -2.96
N GLU A 531 -25.50 -20.71 -3.10
CA GLU A 531 -26.46 -20.74 -1.99
C GLU A 531 -27.18 -22.09 -2.00
N THR A 532 -27.52 -22.61 -0.82
CA THR A 532 -28.92 -22.98 -0.54
C THR A 532 -29.19 -23.05 0.97
N PRO A 533 -30.31 -22.47 1.41
CA PRO A 533 -31.18 -23.11 2.41
C PRO A 533 -32.58 -23.37 1.84
N ASP A 534 -33.22 -24.38 2.42
CA ASP A 534 -34.44 -25.03 1.95
C ASP A 534 -35.71 -24.16 1.88
N ALA A 535 -36.58 -24.61 0.97
CA ALA A 535 -37.77 -23.95 0.47
C ALA A 535 -39.07 -24.30 1.23
N SER A 536 -39.97 -23.31 1.32
CA SER A 536 -41.38 -23.51 0.95
C SER A 536 -42.07 -22.16 0.66
N GLY A 537 -41.93 -21.66 -0.57
CA GLY A 537 -42.59 -20.44 -1.08
C GLY A 537 -42.51 -20.30 -2.61
N SER A 538 -42.45 -21.44 -3.32
CA SER A 538 -41.88 -21.60 -4.67
C SER A 538 -42.63 -20.92 -5.83
N GLU A 539 -43.92 -20.58 -5.72
CA GLU A 539 -44.67 -20.04 -6.87
C GLU A 539 -44.66 -18.50 -6.93
N THR A 540 -44.47 -17.81 -5.80
CA THR A 540 -44.38 -16.34 -5.78
C THR A 540 -42.97 -15.87 -6.16
N MET A 541 -41.94 -16.66 -5.82
CA MET A 541 -40.53 -16.33 -6.10
C MET A 541 -40.19 -16.43 -7.59
N GLN A 542 -40.70 -17.43 -8.33
CA GLN A 542 -40.44 -17.55 -9.77
C GLN A 542 -41.03 -16.37 -10.56
N ARG A 543 -42.19 -15.85 -10.15
CA ARG A 543 -42.79 -14.68 -10.78
C ARG A 543 -41.97 -13.41 -10.53
N ILE A 544 -41.49 -13.24 -9.29
CA ILE A 544 -40.62 -12.12 -8.90
C ILE A 544 -39.26 -12.23 -9.60
N LEU A 545 -38.71 -13.43 -9.77
CA LEU A 545 -37.46 -13.68 -10.49
C LEU A 545 -37.58 -13.32 -11.97
N CYS A 546 -38.64 -13.74 -12.67
CA CYS A 546 -38.84 -13.34 -14.07
C CYS A 546 -39.09 -11.83 -14.22
N GLU A 547 -39.81 -11.19 -13.30
CA GLU A 547 -40.00 -9.73 -13.28
C GLU A 547 -38.68 -8.98 -13.02
N LYS A 548 -37.81 -9.51 -12.15
CA LYS A 548 -36.48 -8.94 -11.86
C LYS A 548 -35.47 -9.19 -12.98
N GLU A 549 -35.47 -10.36 -13.61
CA GLU A 549 -34.61 -10.67 -14.76
C GLU A 549 -34.94 -9.77 -15.96
N ALA A 550 -36.22 -9.51 -16.22
CA ALA A 550 -36.63 -8.57 -17.25
C ALA A 550 -36.18 -7.13 -16.94
N HIS A 551 -36.29 -6.71 -15.66
CA HIS A 551 -35.87 -5.37 -15.23
C HIS A 551 -34.33 -5.20 -15.24
N ILE A 552 -33.58 -6.26 -14.90
CA ILE A 552 -32.12 -6.29 -15.01
C ILE A 552 -31.68 -6.21 -16.47
N ALA A 553 -32.36 -6.91 -17.39
CA ALA A 553 -32.06 -6.83 -18.82
C ALA A 553 -32.32 -5.41 -19.38
N GLU A 554 -33.39 -4.75 -18.93
CA GLU A 554 -33.72 -3.36 -19.30
C GLU A 554 -32.69 -2.35 -18.77
N LEU A 555 -32.29 -2.48 -17.50
CA LEU A 555 -31.27 -1.63 -16.88
C LEU A 555 -29.87 -1.85 -17.48
N THR A 556 -29.53 -3.10 -17.84
CA THR A 556 -28.26 -3.43 -18.50
C THR A 556 -28.21 -2.83 -19.91
N GLY A 557 -29.31 -2.89 -20.66
CA GLY A 557 -29.43 -2.22 -21.96
C GLY A 557 -29.28 -0.69 -21.86
N ALA A 558 -29.94 -0.07 -20.87
CA ALA A 558 -29.82 1.38 -20.63
C ALA A 558 -28.40 1.79 -20.21
N LEU A 559 -27.68 0.95 -19.45
CA LEU A 559 -26.29 1.18 -19.05
C LEU A 559 -25.31 1.04 -20.23
N GLU A 560 -25.53 0.08 -21.12
CA GLU A 560 -24.76 -0.09 -22.36
C GLU A 560 -25.00 1.05 -23.36
N GLU A 561 -26.22 1.59 -23.42
CA GLU A 561 -26.56 2.75 -24.25
C GLU A 561 -25.93 4.04 -23.70
N ALA A 562 -25.97 4.24 -22.37
CA ALA A 562 -25.29 5.35 -21.70
C ALA A 562 -23.76 5.29 -21.88
N ARG A 563 -23.15 4.10 -21.76
CA ARG A 563 -21.71 3.91 -22.04
C ARG A 563 -21.36 4.18 -23.50
N ARG A 564 -22.21 3.77 -24.46
CA ARG A 564 -22.03 4.13 -25.88
C ARG A 564 -22.09 5.63 -26.09
N HIS A 565 -23.04 6.32 -25.46
CA HIS A 565 -23.17 7.77 -25.56
C HIS A 565 -21.98 8.51 -24.95
N GLU A 566 -21.39 7.97 -23.87
CA GLU A 566 -20.17 8.50 -23.25
C GLU A 566 -18.93 8.27 -24.14
N ILE A 567 -18.81 7.10 -24.78
CA ILE A 567 -17.76 6.80 -25.75
C ILE A 567 -17.88 7.70 -26.99
N GLU A 568 -19.09 7.93 -27.49
CA GLU A 568 -19.35 8.86 -28.60
C GLU A 568 -19.06 10.32 -28.21
N MET A 569 -19.43 10.76 -27.01
CA MET A 569 -19.08 12.09 -26.49
C MET A 569 -17.58 12.26 -26.30
N ARG A 570 -16.84 11.23 -25.85
CA ARG A 570 -15.38 11.24 -25.76
C ARG A 570 -14.73 11.28 -27.15
N ALA A 571 -15.21 10.48 -28.09
CA ALA A 571 -14.72 10.50 -29.47
C ALA A 571 -15.01 11.84 -30.16
N ALA A 572 -16.18 12.45 -29.92
CA ALA A 572 -16.51 13.79 -30.39
C ALA A 572 -15.64 14.87 -29.74
N HIS A 573 -15.37 14.76 -28.43
CA HIS A 573 -14.47 15.65 -27.71
C HIS A 573 -13.02 15.53 -28.22
N GLU A 574 -12.50 14.32 -28.43
CA GLU A 574 -11.18 14.08 -29.01
C GLU A 574 -11.10 14.58 -30.47
N ALA A 575 -12.15 14.40 -31.28
CA ALA A 575 -12.19 14.95 -32.64
C ALA A 575 -12.24 16.50 -32.65
N ILE A 576 -12.92 17.13 -31.69
CA ILE A 576 -12.92 18.59 -31.48
C ILE A 576 -11.52 19.06 -31.03
N VAL A 577 -10.88 18.37 -30.09
CA VAL A 577 -9.51 18.67 -29.64
C VAL A 577 -8.50 18.51 -30.78
N HIS A 578 -8.57 17.42 -31.55
CA HIS A 578 -7.69 17.17 -32.69
C HIS A 578 -7.93 18.11 -33.89
N SER A 579 -9.17 18.54 -34.17
CA SER A 579 -9.44 19.49 -35.26
C SER A 579 -9.11 20.95 -34.89
N THR A 580 -9.22 21.30 -33.61
CA THR A 580 -8.94 22.67 -33.10
C THR A 580 -7.45 22.88 -32.85
N PHE A 581 -6.72 21.86 -32.37
CA PHE A 581 -5.27 21.93 -32.14
C PHE A 581 -4.46 22.01 -33.46
N TRP A 582 -4.95 21.40 -34.55
CA TRP A 582 -4.32 21.46 -35.87
C TRP A 582 -4.71 22.69 -36.71
N ARG A 583 -5.86 23.34 -36.46
CA ARG A 583 -6.22 24.61 -37.14
C ARG A 583 -5.59 25.86 -36.51
N MET A 584 -5.16 25.81 -35.24
CA MET A 584 -4.54 26.97 -34.56
C MET A 584 -3.01 27.03 -34.64
N THR A 585 -2.32 25.96 -35.01
CA THR A 585 -0.83 25.94 -35.06
C THR A 585 -0.25 25.95 -36.49
N TRP A 586 -1.08 25.87 -37.53
CA TRP A 586 -0.62 25.88 -38.92
C TRP A 586 -0.41 27.28 -39.55
N PRO A 587 -1.09 28.37 -39.13
CA PRO A 587 -0.78 29.72 -39.66
C PRO A 587 0.40 30.43 -38.99
N LEU A 588 0.83 30.04 -37.77
CA LEU A 588 1.93 30.72 -37.06
C LEU A 588 3.33 30.26 -37.49
N ARG A 589 3.45 29.13 -38.21
CA ARG A 589 4.71 28.70 -38.86
C ARG A 589 5.04 29.47 -40.15
N ARG A 590 4.17 30.38 -40.63
CA ARG A 590 4.48 31.27 -41.77
C ARG A 590 4.92 32.69 -41.39
N LEU A 591 4.84 33.09 -40.11
CA LEU A 591 5.17 34.46 -39.67
C LEU A 591 6.54 34.58 -38.98
N VAL A 592 7.16 33.48 -38.57
CA VAL A 592 8.55 33.50 -38.02
C VAL A 592 9.61 33.39 -39.13
N GLY A 593 9.19 33.21 -40.39
CA GLY A 593 10.05 33.23 -41.57
C GLY A 593 10.30 34.61 -42.21
N MET A 594 9.82 35.73 -41.63
CA MET A 594 9.93 37.06 -42.28
C MET A 594 10.44 38.21 -41.42
N VAL A 595 10.84 38.02 -40.16
CA VAL A 595 11.41 39.13 -39.35
C VAL A 595 12.64 38.68 -38.54
N LYS A 596 13.68 38.25 -39.25
CA LYS A 596 15.09 38.43 -38.84
C LYS A 596 15.94 38.67 -40.09
N GLY A 597 16.36 39.92 -40.30
CA GLY A 597 17.65 40.22 -40.94
C GLY A 597 17.68 40.55 -42.44
N LYS A 598 17.13 41.70 -42.84
CA LYS A 598 17.76 42.60 -43.83
C LYS A 598 17.48 44.06 -43.47
N ARG A 599 18.27 44.58 -42.53
CA ARG A 599 19.06 45.82 -42.64
C ARG A 599 19.82 46.04 -41.35
#